data_AF-X6P1A9-F1
#
_entry.id   AF-X6P1A9-F1
#
_cell.length_a   1.000
_cell.length_b   1.000
_cell.length_c   1.000
_cell.angle_alpha   90.00
_cell.angle_beta   90.00
_cell.angle_gamma   90.00
#
_symmetry.space_group_name_H-M   'P 1'
#
loop_
_entity.id
_entity.type
_entity.pdbx_description
1 polymer ?
#
loop_
_entity_poly.entity_id
_entity_poly.type
_entity_poly.pdbx_seq_one_letter_code
_entity_poly.pdbx_strand_id
1 'polypeptide(L)'
;TILSGSWDKSVRLWDIRSGQEIQEFIGHMSSVNAVEYSSFIVDNKELGGSSNVICSGAEDNIIRFWDVRSNKKELYIIKGEEKEHAGIMCLKFLKLKRNSKSNNIINLCYGSNKGSISIWG
;
A
#
# COMPACT_ATOMS: atom_id res chain seq x y z
N THR A 1 12.82 -6.63 5.85
CA THR A 1 12.93 -5.38 5.08
C THR A 1 12.09 -4.30 5.76
N ILE A 2 12.45 -3.03 5.60
CA ILE A 2 11.68 -1.88 6.08
C ILE A 2 11.15 -1.11 4.88
N LEU A 3 9.97 -0.50 5.02
CA LEU A 3 9.41 0.44 4.05
C LEU A 3 9.46 1.85 4.61
N SER A 4 9.72 2.81 3.75
CA SER A 4 9.60 4.24 4.07
C SER A 4 8.89 4.98 2.94
N GLY A 5 7.97 5.87 3.28
CA GLY A 5 7.49 6.94 2.41
C GLY A 5 8.28 8.22 2.66
N SER A 6 8.41 9.07 1.65
CA SER A 6 9.20 10.31 1.72
C SER A 6 8.49 11.49 1.08
N TRP A 7 8.89 12.70 1.48
CA TRP A 7 8.43 13.95 0.88
C TRP A 7 8.95 14.15 -0.55
N ASP A 8 10.00 13.43 -0.94
CA ASP A 8 10.49 13.37 -2.33
C ASP A 8 9.58 12.55 -3.26
N LYS A 9 8.42 12.12 -2.76
CA LYS A 9 7.37 11.37 -3.50
C LYS A 9 7.74 9.92 -3.80
N SER A 10 8.83 9.41 -3.22
CA SER A 10 9.24 8.02 -3.35
C SER A 10 8.76 7.15 -2.19
N VAL A 11 8.65 5.86 -2.49
CA VAL A 11 8.63 4.79 -1.49
C VAL A 11 9.92 4.02 -1.63
N ARG A 12 10.58 3.69 -0.52
CA ARG A 12 11.83 2.92 -0.52
C ARG A 12 11.71 1.67 0.34
N LEU A 13 12.33 0.61 -0.15
CA LEU A 13 12.46 -0.68 0.52
C LEU A 13 13.92 -0.87 0.93
N TRP A 14 14.14 -1.19 2.19
CA TRP A 14 15.47 -1.29 2.78
C TRP A 14 15.75 -2.70 3.30
N ASP A 15 16.98 -3.17 3.11
CA ASP A 15 17.50 -4.32 3.83
C ASP A 15 18.07 -3.85 5.17
N ILE A 16 17.51 -4.37 6.27
CA ILE A 16 17.95 -4.03 7.62
C ILE A 16 19.32 -4.62 7.97
N ARG A 17 19.73 -5.71 7.31
CA ARG A 17 20.99 -6.40 7.62
C ARG A 17 22.18 -5.68 6.99
N SER A 18 22.05 -5.30 5.72
CA SER A 18 23.08 -4.54 5.01
C SER A 18 22.96 -3.02 5.19
N GLY A 19 21.80 -2.52 5.63
CA GLY A 19 21.52 -1.08 5.72
C GLY A 19 21.36 -0.40 4.35
N GLN A 20 21.26 -1.18 3.28
CA GLN A 20 21.21 -0.68 1.91
C GLN A 20 19.77 -0.57 1.41
N GLU A 21 19.54 0.38 0.52
CA GLU A 21 18.32 0.45 -0.27
C GLU A 21 18.28 -0.75 -1.23
N ILE A 22 17.18 -1.51 -1.19
CA ILE A 22 16.91 -2.60 -2.13
C ILE A 22 16.23 -2.04 -3.38
N GLN A 23 15.24 -1.16 -3.18
CA GLN A 23 14.39 -0.70 -4.26
C GLN A 23 13.71 0.64 -3.94
N GLU A 24 13.64 1.50 -4.95
CA GLU A 24 12.86 2.74 -4.96
C GLU A 24 11.65 2.61 -5.90
N PHE A 25 10.48 3.02 -5.42
CA PHE A 25 9.24 3.10 -6.18
C PHE A 25 8.85 4.58 -6.36
N ILE A 26 8.66 4.98 -7.61
CA ILE A 26 8.34 6.35 -8.01
C ILE A 26 6.99 6.34 -8.72
N GLY A 27 6.13 7.30 -8.41
CA GLY A 27 4.86 7.48 -9.11
C GLY A 27 3.86 8.37 -8.39
N HIS A 28 4.02 8.58 -7.08
CA HIS A 28 3.22 9.59 -6.38
C HIS A 28 3.51 11.00 -6.88
N MET A 29 2.47 11.82 -6.93
CA MET A 29 2.56 13.21 -7.40
C MET A 29 2.84 14.18 -6.25
N SER A 30 2.63 13.73 -5.01
CA SER A 30 2.90 14.47 -3.78
C SER A 30 3.56 13.59 -2.72
N SER A 31 3.85 14.16 -1.55
CA SER A 31 4.52 13.51 -0.43
C SER A 31 3.80 12.24 0.03
N VAL A 32 4.58 11.19 0.27
CA VAL A 32 4.07 9.90 0.75
C VAL A 32 4.02 9.93 2.27
N ASN A 33 2.83 9.77 2.83
CA ASN A 33 2.60 9.87 4.27
C ASN A 33 2.49 8.50 4.95
N ALA A 34 2.04 7.49 4.22
CA ALA A 34 1.80 6.16 4.77
C ALA A 34 2.29 5.07 3.82
N VAL A 35 2.85 4.02 4.39
CA VAL A 35 3.27 2.80 3.68
C VAL A 35 2.91 1.58 4.52
N GLU A 36 2.44 0.50 3.90
CA GLU A 36 2.13 -0.75 4.61
C GLU A 36 2.43 -1.97 3.73
N TYR A 37 2.85 -3.06 4.36
CA TYR A 37 2.87 -4.36 3.69
C TYR A 37 1.45 -4.88 3.52
N SER A 38 1.13 -5.30 2.30
CA SER A 38 -0.10 -6.00 2.04
C SER A 38 -0.06 -7.39 2.65
N SER A 39 -1.11 -7.72 3.41
CA SER A 39 -1.34 -9.09 3.87
C SER A 39 -2.06 -9.96 2.82
N PHE A 40 -2.38 -9.40 1.65
CA PHE A 40 -2.95 -10.17 0.53
C PHE A 40 -1.91 -11.18 0.05
N ILE A 41 -2.16 -12.45 0.34
CA ILE A 41 -1.60 -13.54 -0.46
C ILE A 41 -2.43 -13.54 -1.74
N VAL A 42 -1.92 -12.87 -2.78
CA VAL A 42 -2.39 -13.19 -4.12
C VAL A 42 -1.81 -14.57 -4.42
N ASP A 43 -2.64 -15.60 -4.34
CA ASP A 43 -2.31 -16.95 -4.81
C ASP A 43 -2.15 -16.89 -6.35
N ASN A 44 -1.07 -16.26 -6.81
CA ASN A 44 -0.75 -16.23 -8.22
C ASN A 44 -0.10 -17.58 -8.55
N LYS A 45 -0.95 -18.55 -8.89
CA LYS A 45 -0.56 -19.94 -9.21
C LYS A 45 0.48 -20.03 -10.33
N GLU A 46 0.62 -19.02 -11.17
CA GLU A 46 1.59 -19.01 -12.27
C GLU A 46 3.03 -18.71 -11.84
N LEU A 47 3.26 -18.18 -10.63
CA LEU A 47 4.60 -17.74 -10.18
C LEU A 47 5.06 -18.39 -8.86
N GLY A 48 4.29 -19.35 -8.32
CA GLY A 48 4.76 -20.22 -7.25
C GLY A 48 5.27 -19.52 -5.98
N GLY A 49 4.65 -18.42 -5.54
CA GLY A 49 5.05 -17.77 -4.30
C GLY A 49 4.15 -16.65 -3.83
N SER A 50 4.11 -16.46 -2.51
CA SER A 50 3.44 -15.38 -1.80
C SER A 50 3.82 -14.03 -2.41
N SER A 51 2.87 -13.32 -3.03
CA SER A 51 3.13 -12.00 -3.59
C SER A 51 3.49 -11.03 -2.46
N ASN A 52 4.63 -10.35 -2.57
CA ASN A 52 5.07 -9.32 -1.62
C ASN A 52 4.55 -7.97 -2.12
N VAL A 53 3.24 -7.77 -2.04
CA VAL A 53 2.63 -6.49 -2.40
C VAL A 53 2.82 -5.50 -1.26
N ILE A 54 3.11 -4.24 -1.59
CA ILE A 54 3.11 -3.14 -0.64
C ILE A 54 2.12 -2.08 -1.11
N CYS A 55 1.56 -1.31 -0.19
CA CYS A 55 0.73 -0.16 -0.52
C CYS A 55 1.30 1.12 0.09
N SER A 56 1.01 2.25 -0.56
CA SER A 56 1.41 3.57 -0.12
C SER A 56 0.32 4.59 -0.36
N GLY A 57 0.20 5.55 0.54
CA GLY A 57 -0.79 6.62 0.51
C GLY A 57 -0.09 7.97 0.58
N ALA A 58 -0.53 8.91 -0.25
CA ALA A 58 0.11 10.21 -0.38
C ALA A 58 -0.90 11.37 -0.40
N GLU A 59 -0.38 12.59 -0.35
CA GLU A 59 -1.17 13.82 -0.39
C GLU A 59 -1.86 14.08 -1.74
N ASP A 60 -1.51 13.32 -2.78
CA ASP A 60 -2.20 13.32 -4.07
C ASP A 60 -3.57 12.63 -4.01
N ASN A 61 -4.01 12.23 -2.81
CA ASN A 61 -5.24 11.47 -2.55
C ASN A 61 -5.26 10.11 -3.27
N ILE A 62 -4.08 9.54 -3.51
CA ILE A 62 -3.92 8.27 -4.19
C ILE A 62 -3.29 7.25 -3.25
N ILE A 63 -3.85 6.05 -3.26
CA ILE A 63 -3.23 4.85 -2.72
C ILE A 63 -2.68 4.02 -3.89
N ARG A 64 -1.38 3.76 -3.92
CA ARG A 64 -0.73 2.92 -4.92
C ARG A 64 -0.36 1.57 -4.33
N PHE A 65 -0.52 0.52 -5.12
CA PHE A 65 -0.04 -0.83 -4.81
C PHE A 65 1.14 -1.16 -5.71
N TRP A 66 2.16 -1.79 -5.13
CA TRP A 66 3.41 -2.08 -5.82
C TRP A 66 3.78 -3.55 -5.66
N ASP A 67 4.33 -4.13 -6.73
CA ASP A 67 4.98 -5.44 -6.66
C ASP A 67 6.47 -5.27 -6.35
N VAL A 68 6.91 -5.84 -5.23
CA VAL A 68 8.33 -5.84 -4.83
C VAL A 68 9.18 -6.80 -5.67
N ARG A 69 8.61 -7.91 -6.15
CA ARG A 69 9.37 -8.93 -6.91
C ARG A 69 9.45 -8.60 -8.39
N SER A 70 8.39 -8.01 -8.94
CA SER A 70 8.30 -7.66 -10.35
C SER A 70 8.82 -6.26 -10.59
N ASN A 71 10.14 -6.12 -10.75
CA ASN A 71 10.89 -4.93 -11.20
C ASN A 71 10.08 -3.62 -11.34
N LYS A 72 9.62 -3.06 -10.21
CA LYS A 72 8.94 -1.75 -10.07
C LYS A 72 7.61 -1.59 -10.82
N LYS A 73 6.74 -2.62 -10.86
CA LYS A 73 5.39 -2.42 -11.42
C LYS A 73 4.41 -1.92 -10.37
N GLU A 74 3.89 -0.73 -10.62
CA GLU A 74 2.60 -0.31 -10.10
C GLU A 74 1.53 -1.31 -10.53
N LEU A 75 0.85 -1.90 -9.55
CA LEU A 75 -0.17 -2.91 -9.76
C LEU A 75 -1.56 -2.32 -9.86
N TYR A 76 -1.86 -1.39 -8.95
CA TYR A 76 -3.21 -0.87 -8.79
C TYR A 76 -3.19 0.50 -8.12
N ILE A 77 -4.20 1.31 -8.42
CA ILE A 77 -4.40 2.65 -7.89
C ILE A 77 -5.81 2.75 -7.34
N ILE A 78 -5.94 3.22 -6.10
CA ILE A 78 -7.20 3.70 -5.53
C ILE A 78 -7.11 5.22 -5.45
N LYS A 79 -8.11 5.90 -6.00
CA LYS A 79 -8.31 7.33 -5.77
C LYS A 79 -9.25 7.46 -4.58
N GLY A 80 -8.88 8.27 -3.59
CA GLY A 80 -9.80 8.56 -2.49
C GLY A 80 -11.05 9.25 -3.00
N GLU A 81 -12.15 9.07 -2.26
CA GLU A 81 -13.50 9.49 -2.70
C GLU A 81 -13.67 11.02 -2.68
N GLU A 82 -12.86 11.71 -1.90
CA GLU A 82 -12.95 13.16 -1.71
C GLU A 82 -12.27 13.92 -2.86
N LYS A 83 -13.03 14.76 -3.56
CA LYS A 83 -12.56 15.48 -4.75
C LYS A 83 -11.59 16.64 -4.48
N GLU A 84 -11.32 16.97 -3.21
CA GLU A 84 -10.56 18.16 -2.82
C GLU A 84 -9.43 17.81 -1.84
N HIS A 85 -8.17 17.94 -2.27
CA HIS A 85 -6.93 17.95 -1.45
C HIS A 85 -6.91 17.04 -0.20
N ALA A 86 -7.57 15.89 -0.30
CA ALA A 86 -7.78 14.95 0.77
C ALA A 86 -6.60 13.99 0.82
N GLY A 87 -5.48 14.42 1.37
CA GLY A 87 -4.27 13.59 1.41
C GLY A 87 -4.51 12.32 2.22
N ILE A 88 -4.02 11.18 1.73
CA ILE A 88 -4.03 9.94 2.51
C ILE A 88 -2.98 10.08 3.61
N MET A 89 -3.42 9.97 4.86
CA MET A 89 -2.57 10.16 6.04
C MET A 89 -2.21 8.85 6.74
N CYS A 90 -3.07 7.84 6.64
CA CYS A 90 -2.83 6.54 7.25
C CYS A 90 -3.47 5.40 6.45
N LEU A 91 -2.89 4.21 6.57
CA LEU A 91 -3.32 2.98 5.93
C LEU A 91 -3.33 1.87 6.98
N LYS A 92 -4.37 1.02 6.94
CA LYS A 92 -4.42 -0.20 7.74
C LYS A 92 -5.18 -1.31 7.05
N PHE A 93 -4.51 -2.44 6.80
CA PHE A 93 -5.21 -3.68 6.46
C PHE A 93 -5.95 -4.27 7.66
N LEU A 94 -7.23 -4.55 7.46
CA LEU A 94 -8.11 -5.20 8.43
C LEU A 94 -8.54 -6.58 7.90
N LYS A 95 -8.25 -7.61 8.69
CA LYS A 95 -8.74 -8.97 8.44
C LYS A 95 -10.01 -9.20 9.24
N LEU A 96 -11.16 -9.13 8.58
CA LEU A 96 -12.43 -9.48 9.23
C LEU A 96 -12.62 -11.00 9.17
N LYS A 97 -12.72 -11.65 10.34
CA LYS A 97 -13.18 -13.04 10.43
C LYS A 97 -14.71 -13.05 10.39
N ARG A 98 -15.33 -13.50 9.29
CA ARG A 98 -16.74 -13.89 9.34
C ARG A 98 -16.87 -15.30 9.90
N ASN A 99 -17.81 -15.47 10.84
CA ASN A 99 -18.23 -16.77 11.35
C ASN A 99 -19.06 -17.52 10.29
N SER A 100 -18.40 -18.05 9.27
CA SER A 100 -18.88 -19.15 8.43
C SER A 100 -17.78 -19.52 7.44
N LYS A 101 -17.67 -20.81 7.10
CA LYS A 101 -16.69 -21.40 6.17
C LYS A 101 -16.68 -20.74 4.77
N SER A 102 -16.09 -19.56 4.58
CA SER A 102 -15.54 -19.10 3.29
C SER A 102 -15.00 -17.67 3.36
N ASN A 103 -13.81 -17.50 2.79
CA ASN A 103 -13.13 -16.29 2.32
C ASN A 103 -12.79 -15.21 3.36
N ASN A 104 -11.50 -15.13 3.70
CA ASN A 104 -10.88 -13.99 4.36
C ASN A 104 -10.99 -12.76 3.43
N ILE A 105 -11.98 -11.91 3.64
CA ILE A 105 -12.04 -10.60 2.98
C ILE A 105 -11.04 -9.70 3.73
N ILE A 106 -10.04 -9.22 3.00
CA ILE A 106 -9.07 -8.25 3.51
C ILE A 106 -9.58 -6.88 3.08
N ASN A 107 -9.90 -6.03 4.06
CA ASN A 107 -10.27 -4.65 3.80
C ASN A 107 -9.06 -3.75 4.04
N LEU A 108 -8.96 -2.66 3.31
CA LEU A 108 -8.03 -1.57 3.56
C LEU A 108 -8.81 -0.39 4.14
N CYS A 109 -8.53 -0.06 5.39
CA CYS A 109 -8.97 1.19 5.99
C CYS A 109 -7.93 2.27 5.69
N TYR A 110 -8.37 3.48 5.34
CA TYR A 110 -7.48 4.61 5.12
C TYR A 110 -8.10 5.90 5.63
N GLY A 111 -7.26 6.77 6.18
CA GLY A 111 -7.66 8.06 6.74
C GLY A 111 -7.21 9.21 5.85
N SER A 112 -8.08 10.20 5.70
CA SER A 112 -7.83 11.47 5.00
C SER A 112 -7.34 12.55 5.98
N ASN A 113 -6.58 13.53 5.49
CA ASN A 113 -6.25 14.75 6.23
C ASN A 113 -7.49 15.59 6.59
N LYS A 114 -8.65 15.33 5.98
CA LYS A 114 -9.94 15.92 6.35
C LYS A 114 -10.62 15.22 7.54
N GLY A 115 -10.00 14.18 8.09
CA GLY A 115 -10.50 13.44 9.26
C GLY A 115 -11.51 12.34 8.95
N SER A 116 -11.84 12.12 7.67
CA SER A 116 -12.64 10.97 7.24
C SER A 116 -11.82 9.68 7.27
N ILE A 117 -12.48 8.57 7.58
CA ILE A 117 -11.93 7.22 7.49
C ILE A 117 -12.81 6.44 6.51
N SER A 118 -12.19 5.93 5.45
CA SER A 118 -12.84 5.14 4.43
C SER A 118 -12.36 3.70 4.49
N ILE A 119 -13.20 2.77 4.02
CA ILE A 119 -12.89 1.34 3.98
C ILE A 119 -13.07 0.88 2.54
N TRP A 120 -12.05 0.23 1.99
CA TRP A 120 -12.07 -0.42 0.70
C TRP A 120 -11.99 -1.93 0.88
N GLY A 121 -12.89 -2.70 0.28
CA GLY A 121 -12.88 -4.17 0.34
C GLY A 121 -14.15 -4.82 -0.18
#